data_AF-I2FME0-F1
#
_entry.id   AF-I2FME0-F1
#
_cell.length_a   1.000
_cell.length_b   1.000
_cell.length_c   1.000
_cell.angle_alpha   90.00
_cell.angle_beta   90.00
_cell.angle_gamma   90.00
#
_symmetry.space_group_name_H-M   'P 1'
#
loop_
_entity.id
_entity.type
_entity.pdbx_description
1 polymer ?
#
loop_
_entity_poly.entity_id
_entity_poly.type
_entity_poly.pdbx_seq_one_letter_code
_entity_poly.pdbx_strand_id
1 'polypeptide(L)'
;MDYLSQIGCNTIRLQVYGQKRHLLTLKSNIGNLNHPLAHLNTFDLGTMYDDPRITLVQPVQYSNPKMTLYPMLLPIAMGYGSVHMDIALGKGEMYQVKAYPRLVHCIKAESGNQALWAPDTVRRARVQHTNLKNQFKAMEITPRSIMGGLRLEVTVTAPTLMLAKDIIHKTPLLNLDAYLYDRLELLHPYQLRMITITKADYLANLKHLLTKAET
;
A
#
# COMPACT_ATOMS: atom_id res chain seq x y z
N MET A 1 37.47 11.56 -13.04
CA MET A 1 36.39 12.41 -13.58
C MET A 1 35.15 11.55 -13.70
N ASP A 2 34.01 12.07 -13.25
CA ASP A 2 32.73 11.36 -13.15
C ASP A 2 32.20 11.01 -14.55
N TYR A 3 31.95 9.72 -14.83
CA TYR A 3 31.48 9.23 -16.14
C TYR A 3 30.18 9.92 -16.59
N LEU A 4 29.37 10.35 -15.63
CA LEU A 4 28.12 11.08 -15.87
C LEU A 4 28.37 12.46 -16.48
N SER A 5 29.44 13.14 -16.05
CA SER A 5 29.85 14.42 -16.61
C SER A 5 30.39 14.27 -18.04
N GLN A 6 31.05 13.16 -18.36
CA GLN A 6 31.61 12.91 -19.70
C GLN A 6 30.52 12.69 -20.77
N ILE A 7 29.36 12.17 -20.39
CA ILE A 7 28.22 11.95 -21.31
C ILE A 7 27.22 13.13 -21.34
N GLY A 8 27.54 14.24 -20.67
CA GLY A 8 26.64 15.40 -20.58
C GLY A 8 25.35 15.13 -19.79
N CYS A 9 25.37 14.17 -18.85
CA CYS A 9 24.22 13.87 -18.01
C CYS A 9 24.06 14.96 -16.94
N ASN A 10 23.18 15.92 -17.21
CA ASN A 10 22.93 17.06 -16.31
C ASN A 10 21.88 16.77 -15.23
N THR A 11 21.19 15.63 -15.30
CA THR A 11 20.11 15.28 -14.38
C THR A 11 19.98 13.76 -14.24
N ILE A 12 19.85 13.30 -13.00
CA ILE A 12 19.60 11.89 -12.66
C ILE A 12 18.27 11.80 -11.95
N ARG A 13 17.36 10.96 -12.45
CA ARG A 13 16.15 10.60 -11.72
C ARG A 13 16.47 9.43 -10.79
N LEU A 14 16.61 9.72 -9.50
CA LEU A 14 16.72 8.67 -8.49
C LEU A 14 15.31 8.19 -8.13
N GLN A 15 14.94 6.98 -8.56
CA GLN A 15 13.70 6.36 -8.12
C GLN A 15 13.99 5.34 -7.03
N VAL A 16 13.82 5.75 -5.77
CA VAL A 16 14.06 4.89 -4.61
C VAL A 16 12.76 4.18 -4.23
N TYR A 17 12.51 3.03 -4.85
CA TYR A 17 11.42 2.17 -4.41
C TYR A 17 11.81 1.49 -3.09
N GLY A 18 10.89 1.51 -2.10
CA GLY A 18 11.03 0.72 -0.87
C GLY A 18 11.72 1.40 0.32
N GLN A 19 12.19 2.66 0.18
CA GLN A 19 12.67 3.41 1.34
C GLN A 19 11.49 3.86 2.22
N LYS A 20 11.20 3.09 3.27
CA LYS A 20 10.21 3.45 4.29
C LYS A 20 10.93 4.09 5.47
N ARG A 21 10.56 5.30 5.82
CA ARG A 21 11.06 5.98 7.02
C ARG A 21 9.92 6.63 7.78
N HIS A 22 10.03 6.62 9.10
CA HIS A 22 9.08 7.33 9.94
C HIS A 22 9.26 8.84 9.73
N LEU A 23 8.19 9.55 9.36
CA LEU A 23 8.26 10.99 9.01
C LEU A 23 8.80 11.85 10.15
N LEU A 24 8.58 11.46 11.41
CA LEU A 24 9.12 12.17 12.59
C LEU A 24 10.64 12.02 12.75
N THR A 25 11.23 10.92 12.26
CA THR A 25 12.66 10.63 12.43
C THR A 25 13.52 11.20 11.30
N LEU A 26 12.89 11.63 10.21
CA LEU A 26 13.59 12.14 9.06
C LEU A 26 13.92 13.63 9.26
N LYS A 27 15.17 13.91 9.63
CA LYS A 27 15.66 15.27 9.89
C LYS A 27 15.99 16.06 8.61
N SER A 28 16.20 15.39 7.48
CA SER A 28 16.59 16.01 6.21
C SER A 28 15.38 16.22 5.29
N ASN A 29 15.28 17.42 4.69
CA ASN A 29 14.31 17.68 3.62
C ASN A 29 14.80 17.02 2.33
N ILE A 30 14.06 16.03 1.84
CA ILE A 30 14.39 15.31 0.60
C ILE A 30 13.86 16.12 -0.58
N GLY A 31 14.67 16.26 -1.63
CA GLY A 31 14.36 17.05 -2.83
C GLY A 31 15.14 18.37 -2.86
N ASN A 32 15.06 19.06 -3.99
CA ASN A 32 15.72 20.36 -4.19
C ASN A 32 14.74 21.28 -4.91
N LEU A 33 14.30 22.35 -4.23
CA LEU A 33 13.33 23.32 -4.77
C LEU A 33 13.84 24.01 -6.05
N ASN A 34 15.15 24.22 -6.15
CA ASN A 34 15.77 24.95 -7.25
C ASN A 34 16.07 24.06 -8.47
N HIS A 35 15.79 22.76 -8.39
CA HIS A 35 16.01 21.87 -9.52
C HIS A 35 14.91 22.07 -10.59
N PRO A 36 15.23 22.23 -11.89
CA PRO A 36 14.24 22.51 -12.94
C PRO A 36 13.10 21.48 -13.00
N LEU A 37 13.41 20.22 -12.71
CA LEU A 37 12.44 19.11 -12.68
C LEU A 37 11.91 18.78 -11.28
N ALA A 38 12.09 19.63 -10.28
CA ALA A 38 11.64 19.34 -8.91
C ALA A 38 10.14 19.08 -8.83
N HIS A 39 9.35 19.76 -9.66
CA HIS A 39 7.90 19.59 -9.76
C HIS A 39 7.45 18.18 -10.20
N LEU A 40 8.37 17.32 -10.67
CA LEU A 40 8.08 15.92 -11.02
C LEU A 40 8.34 14.94 -9.87
N ASN A 41 8.87 15.41 -8.75
CA ASN A 41 9.11 14.59 -7.57
C ASN A 41 7.77 14.11 -6.99
N THR A 42 7.71 12.83 -6.64
CA THR A 42 6.55 12.19 -6.03
C THR A 42 6.92 11.61 -4.68
N PHE A 43 6.03 11.75 -3.70
CA PHE A 43 6.21 11.28 -2.33
C PHE A 43 4.99 10.48 -1.89
N ASP A 44 5.20 9.27 -1.40
CA ASP A 44 4.18 8.45 -0.75
C ASP A 44 4.19 8.71 0.76
N LEU A 45 3.17 9.40 1.26
CA LEU A 45 2.98 9.71 2.67
C LEU A 45 1.89 8.80 3.24
N GLY A 46 2.12 8.16 4.38
CA GLY A 46 1.14 7.23 4.93
C GLY A 46 1.05 7.23 6.45
N THR A 47 -0.15 6.92 6.93
CA THR A 47 -0.50 6.74 8.35
C THR A 47 -0.86 5.27 8.58
N MET A 48 -0.31 4.71 9.67
CA MET A 48 -0.66 3.37 10.14
C MET A 48 -1.75 3.49 11.19
N TYR A 49 -2.80 2.69 11.05
CA TYR A 49 -3.88 2.51 12.02
C TYR A 49 -3.71 1.12 12.61
N ASP A 50 -3.12 1.06 13.81
CA ASP A 50 -2.77 -0.19 14.47
C ASP A 50 -4.01 -0.91 15.01
N ASP A 51 -4.12 -2.21 14.72
CA ASP A 51 -5.11 -3.12 15.30
C ASP A 51 -4.46 -4.52 15.39
N PRO A 52 -4.72 -5.34 16.44
CA PRO A 52 -4.23 -6.71 16.49
C PRO A 52 -4.83 -7.66 15.43
N ARG A 53 -5.90 -7.26 14.74
CA ARG A 53 -6.59 -7.98 13.66
C ARG A 53 -6.26 -7.34 12.31
N ILE A 54 -6.27 -8.12 11.25
CA ILE A 54 -6.05 -7.65 9.87
C ILE A 54 -7.30 -6.90 9.41
N THR A 55 -7.17 -5.60 9.10
CA THR A 55 -8.28 -4.77 8.64
C THR A 55 -8.34 -4.78 7.11
N LEU A 56 -9.47 -5.23 6.56
CA LEU A 56 -9.74 -5.20 5.12
C LEU A 56 -10.85 -4.20 4.83
N VAL A 57 -10.78 -3.55 3.68
CA VAL A 57 -11.72 -2.50 3.28
C VAL A 57 -12.37 -2.80 1.94
N GLN A 58 -13.51 -2.18 1.70
CA GLN A 58 -14.16 -2.13 0.40
C GLN A 58 -14.93 -0.81 0.22
N PRO A 59 -15.18 -0.36 -1.02
CA PRO A 59 -16.05 0.80 -1.27
C PRO A 59 -17.47 0.54 -0.76
N VAL A 60 -18.12 1.58 -0.23
CA VAL A 60 -19.59 1.57 -0.04
C VAL A 60 -20.29 1.59 -1.41
N GLN A 61 -19.77 2.38 -2.34
CA GLN A 61 -20.29 2.55 -3.70
C GLN A 61 -19.42 1.79 -4.71
N TYR A 62 -19.80 0.55 -5.06
CA TYR A 62 -19.02 -0.30 -5.95
C TYR A 62 -18.90 0.22 -7.40
N SER A 63 -19.81 1.08 -7.84
CA SER A 63 -19.82 1.62 -9.20
C SER A 63 -18.96 2.85 -9.38
N ASN A 64 -18.26 3.33 -8.35
CA ASN A 64 -17.43 4.54 -8.46
C ASN A 64 -16.18 4.24 -9.31
N PRO A 65 -16.03 4.81 -10.53
CA PRO A 65 -14.90 4.54 -11.41
C PRO A 65 -13.57 5.12 -10.88
N LYS A 66 -13.62 5.96 -9.84
CA LYS A 66 -12.45 6.49 -9.15
C LYS A 66 -12.00 5.62 -8.00
N MET A 67 -12.62 4.46 -7.79
CA MET A 67 -12.24 3.50 -6.76
C MET A 67 -12.00 2.14 -7.38
N THR A 68 -10.83 1.57 -7.10
CA THR A 68 -10.48 0.22 -7.54
C THR A 68 -10.27 -0.66 -6.32
N LEU A 69 -11.10 -1.69 -6.20
CA LEU A 69 -11.01 -2.72 -5.17
C LEU A 69 -10.07 -3.84 -5.63
N TYR A 70 -9.17 -4.24 -4.74
CA TYR A 70 -8.30 -5.40 -4.90
C TYR A 70 -8.62 -6.38 -3.76
N PRO A 71 -9.53 -7.36 -3.99
CA PRO A 71 -9.90 -8.34 -2.98
C PRO A 71 -8.68 -9.13 -2.49
N MET A 72 -8.68 -9.47 -1.21
CA MET A 72 -7.59 -10.24 -0.59
C MET A 72 -8.18 -11.32 0.31
N LEU A 73 -7.39 -12.37 0.62
CA LEU A 73 -7.76 -13.40 1.61
C LEU A 73 -9.08 -14.13 1.30
N LEU A 74 -9.32 -14.43 0.03
CA LEU A 74 -10.46 -15.26 -0.35
C LEU A 74 -10.30 -16.68 0.24
N PRO A 75 -11.41 -17.35 0.61
CA PRO A 75 -12.78 -16.84 0.61
C PRO A 75 -13.18 -16.05 1.86
N ILE A 76 -12.38 -16.11 2.94
CA ILE A 76 -12.79 -15.61 4.28
C ILE A 76 -13.06 -14.10 4.35
N ALA A 77 -12.51 -13.32 3.42
CA ALA A 77 -12.71 -11.89 3.35
C ALA A 77 -13.95 -11.45 2.56
N MET A 78 -14.66 -12.36 1.90
CA MET A 78 -15.93 -12.06 1.21
C MET A 78 -15.87 -10.86 0.25
N GLY A 79 -14.76 -10.71 -0.48
CA GLY A 79 -14.56 -9.63 -1.44
C GLY A 79 -13.87 -8.37 -0.90
N TYR A 80 -13.67 -8.25 0.41
CA TYR A 80 -12.89 -7.15 1.00
C TYR A 80 -11.39 -7.32 0.70
N GLY A 81 -10.64 -6.22 0.74
CA GLY A 81 -9.21 -6.24 0.51
C GLY A 81 -8.57 -4.88 0.71
N SER A 82 -7.88 -4.39 -0.33
CA SER A 82 -7.38 -3.03 -0.41
C SER A 82 -8.12 -2.21 -1.46
N VAL A 83 -8.17 -0.90 -1.27
CA VAL A 83 -8.82 0.03 -2.19
C VAL A 83 -7.82 1.10 -2.62
N HIS A 84 -7.75 1.36 -3.93
CA HIS A 84 -7.12 2.55 -4.51
C HIS A 84 -8.22 3.56 -4.85
N MET A 85 -7.99 4.84 -4.60
CA MET A 85 -8.93 5.93 -4.83
C MET A 85 -8.23 7.10 -5.52
N ASP A 86 -8.84 7.63 -6.57
CA ASP A 86 -8.41 8.87 -7.21
C ASP A 86 -9.35 10.01 -6.77
N ILE A 87 -8.89 10.85 -5.85
CA ILE A 87 -9.69 11.87 -5.16
C ILE A 87 -9.32 13.26 -5.69
N ALA A 88 -10.31 13.99 -6.19
CA ALA A 88 -10.14 15.39 -6.59
C ALA A 88 -10.45 16.32 -5.41
N LEU A 89 -9.49 17.17 -5.01
CA LEU A 89 -9.70 18.20 -3.98
C LEU A 89 -9.55 19.61 -4.54
N GLY A 90 -10.27 20.56 -3.94
CA GLY A 90 -10.13 21.99 -4.22
C GLY A 90 -10.38 22.33 -5.69
N LYS A 91 -9.38 22.92 -6.36
CA LYS A 91 -9.45 23.35 -7.76
C LYS A 91 -9.21 22.21 -8.78
N GLY A 92 -9.51 20.96 -8.40
CA GLY A 92 -9.36 19.79 -9.27
C GLY A 92 -7.98 19.12 -9.19
N GLU A 93 -7.23 19.34 -8.11
CA GLU A 93 -5.99 18.60 -7.86
C GLU A 93 -6.32 17.13 -7.56
N MET A 94 -5.67 16.23 -8.28
CA MET A 94 -5.89 14.79 -8.14
C MET A 94 -4.90 14.17 -7.16
N TYR A 95 -5.42 13.43 -6.20
CA TYR A 95 -4.66 12.70 -5.19
C TYR A 95 -4.91 11.20 -5.34
N GLN A 96 -3.85 10.40 -5.32
CA GLN A 96 -3.95 8.95 -5.30
C GLN A 96 -3.87 8.47 -3.86
N VAL A 97 -4.95 7.87 -3.38
CA VAL A 97 -5.06 7.36 -2.02
C VAL A 97 -5.20 5.84 -2.02
N LYS A 98 -4.47 5.15 -1.16
CA LYS A 98 -4.52 3.69 -1.02
C LYS A 98 -4.84 3.33 0.43
N ALA A 99 -5.88 2.55 0.63
CA ALA A 99 -6.24 1.95 1.90
C ALA A 99 -5.99 0.44 1.82
N TYR A 100 -5.04 -0.09 2.59
CA TYR A 100 -4.66 -1.51 2.50
C TYR A 100 -4.22 -2.08 3.84
N PRO A 101 -4.43 -3.39 4.08
CA PRO A 101 -4.03 -4.02 5.33
C PRO A 101 -2.50 -3.96 5.50
N ARG A 102 -2.04 -3.79 6.74
CA ARG A 102 -0.59 -3.83 7.04
C ARG A 102 0.04 -5.18 6.69
N LEU A 103 -0.76 -6.25 6.65
CA LEU A 103 -0.41 -7.56 6.10
C LEU A 103 0.29 -7.50 4.73
N VAL A 104 -0.08 -6.57 3.84
CA VAL A 104 0.59 -6.41 2.52
C VAL A 104 2.09 -6.20 2.69
N HIS A 105 2.52 -5.49 3.74
CA HIS A 105 3.93 -5.28 4.00
C HIS A 105 4.65 -6.54 4.46
N CYS A 106 4.00 -7.37 5.29
CA CYS A 106 4.53 -8.68 5.66
C CYS A 106 4.67 -9.54 4.40
N ILE A 107 3.60 -9.62 3.59
CA ILE A 107 3.61 -10.39 2.33
C ILE A 107 4.78 -9.96 1.44
N LYS A 108 4.96 -8.65 1.23
CA LYS A 108 6.05 -8.11 0.38
C LYS A 108 7.44 -8.36 0.96
N ALA A 109 7.61 -8.33 2.28
CA ALA A 109 8.90 -8.59 2.92
C ALA A 109 9.36 -10.05 2.71
N GLU A 110 8.41 -10.99 2.80
CA GLU A 110 8.69 -12.42 2.68
C GLU A 110 8.70 -12.91 1.23
N SER A 111 8.05 -12.16 0.33
CA SER A 111 7.84 -12.58 -1.05
C SER A 111 8.64 -11.69 -2.00
N GLY A 112 9.95 -11.93 -2.08
CA GLY A 112 10.85 -11.17 -2.94
C GLY A 112 10.43 -11.10 -4.42
N ASN A 113 9.54 -11.99 -4.88
CA ASN A 113 8.70 -11.88 -6.09
C ASN A 113 7.54 -12.89 -6.00
N GLN A 114 6.32 -12.46 -5.64
CA GLN A 114 5.15 -13.33 -5.81
C GLN A 114 4.91 -13.56 -7.30
N ALA A 115 4.63 -14.80 -7.69
CA ALA A 115 4.29 -15.10 -9.08
C ALA A 115 2.95 -14.44 -9.41
N LEU A 116 2.98 -13.48 -10.33
CA LEU A 116 1.77 -12.82 -10.85
C LEU A 116 0.96 -13.77 -11.76
N TRP A 117 1.57 -14.85 -12.21
CA TRP A 117 1.03 -15.76 -13.22
C TRP A 117 1.06 -17.20 -12.74
N ALA A 118 0.10 -17.99 -13.23
CA ALA A 118 0.09 -19.43 -13.03
C ALA A 118 1.40 -20.05 -13.56
N PRO A 119 1.96 -21.06 -12.87
CA PRO A 119 3.15 -21.74 -13.34
C PRO A 119 2.84 -22.50 -14.63
N ASP A 120 3.60 -22.21 -15.69
CA ASP A 120 3.54 -22.91 -17.00
C ASP A 120 4.37 -24.20 -17.04
N THR A 121 5.11 -24.50 -15.97
CA THR A 121 5.94 -25.70 -15.85
C THR A 121 5.86 -26.30 -14.46
N VAL A 122 6.00 -27.63 -14.37
CA VAL A 122 6.07 -28.36 -13.09
C VAL A 122 7.20 -27.83 -12.20
N ARG A 123 8.35 -27.44 -12.79
CA ARG A 123 9.46 -26.84 -12.05
C ARG A 123 9.04 -25.52 -11.38
N ARG A 124 8.38 -24.62 -12.10
CA ARG A 124 7.90 -23.35 -11.54
C ARG A 124 6.80 -23.60 -10.50
N ALA A 125 5.93 -24.59 -10.69
CA ALA A 125 4.93 -24.97 -9.70
C ALA A 125 5.59 -25.41 -8.37
N ARG A 126 6.62 -26.26 -8.43
CA ARG A 126 7.38 -26.69 -7.23
C ARG A 126 8.08 -25.53 -6.51
N VAL A 127 8.66 -24.59 -7.27
CA VAL A 127 9.28 -23.40 -6.70
C VAL A 127 8.25 -22.50 -6.02
N GLN A 128 7.12 -22.22 -6.68
CA GLN A 128 6.03 -21.43 -6.09
C GLN A 128 5.48 -22.09 -4.82
N HIS A 129 5.28 -23.40 -4.84
CA HIS A 129 4.84 -24.18 -3.68
C HIS A 129 5.82 -24.07 -2.50
N THR A 130 7.12 -24.18 -2.77
CA THR A 130 8.17 -24.03 -1.74
C THR A 130 8.16 -22.61 -1.16
N ASN A 131 8.03 -21.59 -2.01
CA ASN A 131 7.95 -20.20 -1.58
C ASN A 131 6.71 -19.93 -0.72
N LEU A 132 5.56 -20.50 -1.07
CA LEU A 132 4.33 -20.40 -0.27
C LEU A 132 4.48 -21.07 1.11
N LYS A 133 5.14 -22.23 1.19
CA LYS A 133 5.45 -22.88 2.48
C LYS A 133 6.37 -22.04 3.36
N ASN A 134 7.40 -21.42 2.77
CA ASN A 134 8.29 -20.53 3.50
C ASN A 134 7.55 -19.27 3.97
N GLN A 135 6.71 -18.70 3.12
CA GLN A 135 5.86 -17.57 3.47
C GLN A 135 4.90 -17.92 4.62
N PHE A 136 4.26 -19.10 4.58
CA PHE A 136 3.41 -19.57 5.68
C PHE A 136 4.16 -19.59 7.01
N LYS A 137 5.36 -20.19 7.05
CA LYS A 137 6.21 -20.24 8.25
C LYS A 137 6.59 -18.84 8.75
N ALA A 138 6.94 -17.93 7.84
CA ALA A 138 7.26 -16.55 8.19
C ALA A 138 6.05 -15.81 8.80
N MET A 139 4.86 -15.99 8.22
CA MET A 139 3.62 -15.42 8.77
C MET A 139 3.25 -16.02 10.13
N GLU A 140 3.55 -17.31 10.35
CA GLU A 140 3.30 -17.99 11.61
C GLU A 140 4.09 -17.36 12.76
N ILE A 141 5.35 -16.97 12.55
CA ILE A 141 6.18 -16.32 13.57
C ILE A 141 6.00 -14.79 13.65
N THR A 142 5.49 -14.16 12.59
CA THR A 142 5.32 -12.69 12.55
C THR A 142 4.28 -12.23 13.60
N PRO A 143 4.58 -11.31 14.52
CA PRO A 143 3.63 -10.87 15.54
C PRO A 143 2.35 -10.28 14.94
N ARG A 144 1.19 -10.54 15.58
CA ARG A 144 -0.10 -10.02 15.13
C ARG A 144 -0.14 -8.49 15.05
N SER A 145 0.62 -7.80 15.91
CA SER A 145 0.75 -6.34 15.94
C SER A 145 1.47 -5.75 14.72
N ILE A 146 2.21 -6.57 13.97
CA ILE A 146 2.88 -6.16 12.73
C ILE A 146 1.96 -6.40 11.52
N MET A 147 1.17 -7.49 11.57
CA MET A 147 0.26 -7.90 10.48
C MET A 147 -1.06 -7.13 10.49
N GLY A 148 -1.55 -6.79 11.68
CA GLY A 148 -2.87 -6.22 11.88
C GLY A 148 -2.92 -4.70 11.65
N GLY A 149 -4.14 -4.20 11.51
CA GLY A 149 -4.44 -2.82 11.20
C GLY A 149 -4.48 -2.51 9.71
N LEU A 150 -4.58 -1.22 9.42
CA LEU A 150 -4.70 -0.65 8.09
C LEU A 150 -3.60 0.39 7.86
N ARG A 151 -3.15 0.55 6.62
CA ARG A 151 -2.37 1.70 6.19
C ARG A 151 -3.20 2.51 5.21
N LEU A 152 -3.24 3.81 5.46
CA LEU A 152 -3.73 4.79 4.52
C LEU A 152 -2.51 5.54 3.96
N GLU A 153 -2.40 5.64 2.64
CA GLU A 153 -1.26 6.22 1.95
C GLU A 153 -1.74 7.16 0.84
N VAL A 154 -1.08 8.29 0.69
CA VAL A 154 -1.36 9.28 -0.35
C VAL A 154 -0.07 9.56 -1.12
N THR A 155 -0.14 9.48 -2.44
CA THR A 155 0.94 9.92 -3.33
C THR A 155 0.75 11.40 -3.66
N VAL A 156 1.79 12.20 -3.45
CA VAL A 156 1.79 13.66 -3.67
C VAL A 156 2.92 14.05 -4.60
N THR A 157 2.62 14.89 -5.56
CA THR A 157 3.64 15.54 -6.41
C THR A 157 4.04 16.87 -5.80
N ALA A 158 5.30 17.03 -5.41
CA ALA A 158 5.80 18.27 -4.81
C ALA A 158 7.33 18.40 -4.98
N PRO A 159 7.91 19.61 -5.04
CA PRO A 159 9.36 19.79 -5.18
C PRO A 159 10.21 19.17 -4.06
N THR A 160 9.68 19.19 -2.83
CA THR A 160 10.38 18.70 -1.64
C THR A 160 9.42 17.95 -0.72
N LEU A 161 9.97 17.08 0.13
CA LEU A 161 9.18 16.34 1.11
C LEU A 161 8.48 17.26 2.12
N MET A 162 9.11 18.38 2.49
CA MET A 162 8.50 19.35 3.40
C MET A 162 7.21 19.93 2.79
N LEU A 163 7.25 20.32 1.51
CA LEU A 163 6.06 20.79 0.80
C LEU A 163 4.99 19.69 0.66
N ALA A 164 5.40 18.45 0.37
CA ALA A 164 4.46 17.32 0.33
C ALA A 164 3.73 17.13 1.67
N LYS A 165 4.47 17.26 2.80
CA LYS A 165 3.88 17.19 4.15
C LYS A 165 2.91 18.33 4.39
N ASP A 166 3.28 19.56 4.02
CA ASP A 166 2.43 20.74 4.22
C ASP A 166 1.14 20.66 3.40
N ILE A 167 1.20 20.11 2.19
CA ILE A 167 0.02 19.82 1.36
C ILE A 167 -0.89 18.84 2.10
N ILE A 168 -0.37 17.66 2.48
CA ILE A 168 -1.19 16.61 3.10
C ILE A 168 -1.76 17.03 4.46
N HIS A 169 -1.02 17.79 5.25
CA HIS A 169 -1.47 18.28 6.55
C HIS A 169 -2.72 19.19 6.45
N LYS A 170 -2.93 19.82 5.29
CA LYS A 170 -4.11 20.66 5.02
C LYS A 170 -5.30 19.86 4.48
N THR A 171 -5.17 18.55 4.31
CA THR A 171 -6.20 17.69 3.72
C THR A 171 -6.66 16.63 4.70
N PRO A 172 -7.90 16.12 4.57
CA PRO A 172 -8.37 15.00 5.36
C PRO A 172 -7.90 13.64 4.83
N LEU A 173 -7.05 13.59 3.80
CA LEU A 173 -6.82 12.37 3.01
C LEU A 173 -6.13 11.25 3.79
N LEU A 174 -5.36 11.58 4.82
CA LEU A 174 -4.75 10.61 5.74
C LEU A 174 -5.57 10.34 7.00
N ASN A 175 -6.77 10.90 7.14
CA ASN A 175 -7.69 10.66 8.26
C ASN A 175 -8.67 9.52 7.91
N LEU A 176 -8.50 8.35 8.54
CA LEU A 176 -9.33 7.18 8.27
C LEU A 176 -10.81 7.41 8.60
N ASP A 177 -11.11 8.14 9.67
CA ASP A 177 -12.48 8.42 10.11
C ASP A 177 -13.29 9.15 9.03
N ALA A 178 -12.61 9.94 8.19
CA ALA A 178 -13.23 10.68 7.09
C ALA A 178 -13.82 9.77 6.00
N TYR A 179 -13.34 8.53 5.91
CA TYR A 179 -13.82 7.52 4.97
C TYR A 179 -14.83 6.54 5.59
N LEU A 180 -15.04 6.58 6.91
CA LEU A 180 -15.86 5.59 7.61
C LEU A 180 -17.17 6.15 8.15
N TYR A 181 -17.18 7.43 8.49
CA TYR A 181 -18.28 8.04 9.23
C TYR A 181 -19.04 9.13 8.46
N ASP A 182 -18.82 9.24 7.15
CA ASP A 182 -19.55 10.14 6.25
C ASP A 182 -19.65 11.59 6.76
N ARG A 183 -18.54 12.10 7.31
CA ARG A 183 -18.50 13.42 7.98
C ARG A 183 -18.08 14.57 7.08
N LEU A 184 -17.55 14.26 5.90
CA LEU A 184 -17.00 15.24 4.97
C LEU A 184 -17.61 15.04 3.60
N GLU A 185 -18.41 16.00 3.16
CA GLU A 185 -19.17 15.95 1.90
C GLU A 185 -18.30 15.58 0.70
N LEU A 186 -17.11 16.17 0.63
CA LEU A 186 -16.16 15.92 -0.45
C LEU A 186 -15.74 14.44 -0.55
N LEU A 187 -15.79 13.69 0.56
CA LEU A 187 -15.39 12.28 0.64
C LEU A 187 -16.59 11.32 0.63
N HIS A 188 -17.83 11.81 0.54
CA HIS A 188 -19.02 10.95 0.45
C HIS A 188 -18.93 9.90 -0.68
N PRO A 189 -18.41 10.21 -1.88
CA PRO A 189 -18.26 9.20 -2.95
C PRO A 189 -17.20 8.14 -2.64
N TYR A 190 -16.34 8.38 -1.65
CA TYR A 190 -15.16 7.57 -1.34
C TYR A 190 -15.28 6.80 -0.02
N GLN A 191 -16.49 6.70 0.54
CA GLN A 191 -16.72 5.99 1.80
C GLN A 191 -16.36 4.50 1.69
N LEU A 192 -15.83 3.96 2.78
CA LEU A 192 -15.34 2.60 2.92
C LEU A 192 -16.13 1.86 4.00
N ARG A 193 -16.30 0.55 3.80
CA ARG A 193 -16.67 -0.40 4.84
C ARG A 193 -15.44 -1.22 5.23
N MET A 194 -15.41 -1.69 6.46
CA MET A 194 -14.32 -2.53 6.95
C MET A 194 -14.82 -3.84 7.55
N ILE A 195 -13.97 -4.86 7.47
CA ILE A 195 -14.05 -6.07 8.29
C ILE A 195 -12.68 -6.31 8.92
N THR A 196 -12.64 -7.16 9.95
CA THR A 196 -11.39 -7.55 10.59
C THR A 196 -11.26 -9.07 10.69
N ILE A 197 -10.07 -9.58 10.35
CA ILE A 197 -9.75 -11.00 10.34
C ILE A 197 -8.65 -11.27 11.36
N THR A 198 -8.75 -12.34 12.15
CA THR A 198 -7.68 -12.68 13.09
C THR A 198 -6.48 -13.28 12.34
N LYS A 199 -5.29 -13.17 12.93
CA LYS A 199 -4.12 -13.91 12.44
C LYS A 199 -4.39 -15.42 12.36
N ALA A 200 -5.12 -15.98 13.31
CA ALA A 200 -5.46 -17.40 13.34
C ALA A 200 -6.33 -17.80 12.13
N ASP A 201 -7.38 -17.03 11.83
CA ASP A 201 -8.24 -17.26 10.66
C ASP A 201 -7.46 -17.13 9.35
N TYR A 202 -6.58 -16.13 9.26
CA TYR A 202 -5.69 -15.96 8.11
C TYR A 202 -4.79 -17.19 7.89
N LEU A 203 -4.12 -17.68 8.94
CA LEU A 203 -3.24 -18.85 8.86
C LEU A 203 -4.03 -20.13 8.54
N ALA A 204 -5.20 -20.31 9.15
CA ALA A 204 -6.08 -21.43 8.87
C ALA A 204 -6.51 -21.44 7.39
N ASN A 205 -6.88 -20.26 6.85
CA ASN A 205 -7.22 -20.11 5.44
C ASN A 205 -6.05 -20.42 4.52
N LEU A 206 -4.85 -19.86 4.81
CA LEU A 206 -3.66 -20.12 4.01
C LEU A 206 -3.28 -21.61 4.00
N LYS A 207 -3.37 -22.28 5.15
CA LYS A 207 -3.14 -23.72 5.27
C LYS A 207 -4.17 -24.52 4.46
N HIS A 208 -5.45 -24.16 4.56
CA HIS A 208 -6.52 -24.82 3.81
C HIS A 208 -6.29 -24.72 2.29
N LEU A 209 -5.99 -23.53 1.78
CA LEU A 209 -5.71 -23.31 0.36
C LEU A 209 -4.46 -24.06 -0.11
N LEU A 210 -3.41 -24.09 0.72
CA LEU A 210 -2.19 -24.85 0.41
C LEU A 210 -2.47 -26.36 0.31
N THR A 211 -3.24 -26.92 1.25
CA THR A 211 -3.61 -28.34 1.21
C THR A 211 -4.46 -28.65 -0.03
N LYS A 212 -5.40 -27.76 -0.40
CA LYS A 212 -6.21 -27.94 -1.61
C LYS A 212 -5.39 -27.89 -2.90
N ALA A 213 -4.27 -27.16 -2.92
CA ALA A 213 -3.37 -27.12 -4.07
C ALA A 213 -2.46 -28.36 -4.16
N GLU A 214 -2.35 -29.16 -3.09
CA GLU A 214 -1.54 -30.39 -3.04
C GLU A 214 -2.34 -31.66 -3.39
N THR A 215 -3.67 -31.56 -3.42
CA THR A 215 -4.61 -32.66 -3.76
C THR A 215 -5.15 -32.50 -5.16
#